data_AF-A0A5C8IVT3-F1
#
_entry.id   AF-A0A5C8IVT3-F1
#
_cell.length_a   1.000
_cell.length_b   1.000
_cell.length_c   1.000
_cell.angle_alpha   90.00
_cell.angle_beta   90.00
_cell.angle_gamma   90.00
#
_symmetry.space_group_name_H-M   'P 1'
#
loop_
_entity.id
_entity.type
_entity.pdbx_description
1 polymer ?
#
loop_
_entity_poly.entity_id
_entity_poly.type
_entity_poly.pdbx_seq_one_letter_code
_entity_poly.pdbx_strand_id
1 'polypeptide(L)'
;MRPRHPELYTQPHARGRDAVCTAAPADGYVLAGFTGCTRNGTANTCTLPDVRTPATVSATVVPVPAPVPSLGSGALTLLGLGAAGLGVVSQEVVHPR
;
A
#
# COMPACT_ATOMS: atom_id res chain seq x y z
N MET A 1 -54.43 -26.44 19.47
CA MET A 1 -53.86 -25.28 18.74
C MET A 1 -52.44 -25.04 19.24
N ARG A 2 -51.41 -25.38 18.45
CA ARG A 2 -50.00 -25.05 18.75
C ARG A 2 -49.67 -23.68 18.13
N PRO A 3 -48.98 -22.77 18.83
CA PRO A 3 -48.59 -21.49 18.25
C PRO A 3 -47.51 -21.74 17.18
N ARG A 4 -47.74 -21.20 15.97
CA ARG A 4 -46.71 -21.11 14.94
C ARG A 4 -45.76 -19.98 15.34
N HIS A 5 -44.70 -20.30 16.09
CA HIS A 5 -43.54 -19.42 16.14
C HIS A 5 -43.02 -19.27 14.70
N PRO A 6 -42.83 -18.05 14.18
CA PRO A 6 -42.08 -17.86 12.95
C PRO A 6 -40.64 -18.24 13.27
N GLU A 7 -40.19 -19.38 12.75
CA GLU A 7 -38.76 -19.66 12.65
C GLU A 7 -38.14 -18.49 11.88
N LEU A 8 -37.41 -17.65 12.62
CA LEU A 8 -36.35 -16.82 12.06
C LEU A 8 -35.41 -17.78 11.33
N TYR A 9 -35.67 -18.00 10.04
CA TYR A 9 -34.80 -18.75 9.16
C TYR A 9 -33.55 -17.91 8.97
N THR A 10 -32.59 -18.04 9.88
CA THR A 10 -31.25 -17.53 9.66
C THR A 10 -30.69 -18.39 8.53
N GLN A 11 -30.76 -17.88 7.30
CA GLN A 11 -30.12 -18.49 6.15
C GLN A 11 -28.68 -18.83 6.57
N PRO A 12 -28.24 -20.10 6.52
CA PRO A 12 -26.85 -20.41 6.75
C PRO A 12 -26.07 -19.69 5.65
N HIS A 13 -25.40 -18.58 5.99
CA HIS A 13 -24.48 -17.93 5.06
C HIS A 13 -23.54 -19.01 4.53
N ALA A 14 -23.51 -19.20 3.21
CA ALA A 14 -22.69 -20.23 2.57
C ALA A 14 -21.23 -20.07 3.02
N ARG A 15 -20.81 -20.92 3.95
CA ARG A 15 -19.44 -20.95 4.49
C ARG A 15 -18.52 -21.58 3.44
N GLY A 16 -17.29 -21.08 3.34
CA GLY A 16 -16.29 -21.63 2.42
C GLY A 16 -16.38 -21.10 0.99
N ARG A 17 -16.94 -19.90 0.78
CA ARG A 17 -16.80 -19.15 -0.48
C ARG A 17 -15.61 -18.22 -0.40
N ASP A 18 -15.03 -17.91 -1.55
CA ASP A 18 -13.98 -16.91 -1.66
C ASP A 18 -14.60 -15.51 -1.54
N ALA A 19 -13.95 -14.65 -0.76
CA ALA A 19 -14.25 -13.23 -0.71
C ALA A 19 -13.25 -12.46 -1.57
N VAL A 20 -13.76 -11.62 -2.48
CA VAL A 20 -12.94 -10.70 -3.27
C VAL A 20 -13.13 -9.29 -2.73
N CYS A 21 -12.04 -8.67 -2.28
CA CYS A 21 -12.02 -7.29 -1.80
C CYS A 21 -11.35 -6.40 -2.84
N THR A 22 -12.02 -5.32 -3.23
CA THR A 22 -11.47 -4.31 -4.14
C THR A 22 -11.25 -3.02 -3.37
N ALA A 23 -10.02 -2.52 -3.36
CA ALA A 23 -9.71 -1.19 -2.85
C ALA A 23 -9.88 -0.17 -3.97
N ALA A 24 -10.47 0.97 -3.65
CA ALA A 24 -10.58 2.12 -4.54
C ALA A 24 -9.83 3.31 -3.92
N PRO A 25 -8.52 3.46 -4.17
CA PRO A 25 -7.79 4.65 -3.75
C PRO A 25 -8.39 5.90 -4.39
N ALA A 26 -8.46 6.99 -3.64
CA ALA A 26 -8.81 8.30 -4.18
C ALA A 26 -7.65 8.87 -5.04
N ASP A 27 -7.94 9.92 -5.81
CA ASP A 27 -6.92 10.62 -6.59
C ASP A 27 -5.78 11.13 -5.71
N GLY A 28 -4.54 10.99 -6.21
CA GLY A 28 -3.33 11.32 -5.47
C GLY A 28 -2.89 10.26 -4.45
N TYR A 29 -3.55 9.10 -4.40
CA TYR A 29 -3.19 7.98 -3.55
C TYR A 29 -3.00 6.68 -4.32
N VAL A 30 -2.19 5.77 -3.77
CA VAL A 30 -1.95 4.42 -4.27
C VAL A 30 -2.11 3.40 -3.17
N LEU A 31 -2.60 2.21 -3.54
CA LEU A 31 -2.73 1.09 -2.61
C LEU A 31 -1.35 0.52 -2.29
N ALA A 32 -0.89 0.70 -1.05
CA ALA A 32 0.37 0.13 -0.55
C ALA A 32 0.27 -1.37 -0.29
N GLY A 33 -0.89 -1.86 0.17
CA GLY A 33 -1.05 -3.29 0.43
C GLY A 33 -2.39 -3.65 1.07
N PHE A 34 -2.59 -4.96 1.25
CA PHE A 34 -3.70 -5.53 2.02
C PHE A 34 -3.16 -6.32 3.20
N THR A 35 -3.94 -6.40 4.26
CA THR A 35 -3.78 -7.35 5.36
C THR A 35 -5.01 -8.22 5.47
N GLY A 36 -4.83 -9.48 5.89
CA GLY A 36 -5.93 -10.44 6.04
C GLY A 36 -6.42 -11.09 4.75
N CYS A 37 -5.80 -10.83 3.60
CA CYS A 37 -6.06 -11.51 2.32
C CYS A 37 -4.82 -11.44 1.41
N THR A 38 -4.82 -12.20 0.31
CA THR A 38 -3.72 -12.22 -0.66
C THR A 38 -4.01 -11.28 -1.84
N ARG A 39 -3.13 -10.29 -2.06
CA ARG A 39 -3.25 -9.34 -3.17
C ARG A 39 -3.06 -10.04 -4.51
N ASN A 40 -3.90 -9.74 -5.48
CA ASN A 40 -3.78 -10.29 -6.83
C ASN A 40 -2.72 -9.51 -7.62
N GLY A 41 -1.46 -9.93 -7.51
CA GLY A 41 -0.32 -9.26 -8.15
C GLY A 41 -0.24 -7.77 -7.79
N THR A 42 -0.22 -6.92 -8.82
CA THR A 42 -0.21 -5.46 -8.66
C THR A 42 -1.60 -4.81 -8.71
N ALA A 43 -2.68 -5.60 -8.82
CA ALA A 43 -4.04 -5.08 -8.87
C ALA A 43 -4.53 -4.54 -7.52
N ASN A 44 -5.59 -3.72 -7.57
CA ASN A 44 -6.27 -3.21 -6.38
C ASN A 44 -7.29 -4.21 -5.79
N THR A 45 -7.11 -5.49 -6.09
CA THR A 45 -7.98 -6.57 -5.64
C THR A 45 -7.20 -7.56 -4.78
N CYS A 46 -7.94 -8.20 -3.87
CA CYS A 46 -7.43 -9.17 -2.93
C CYS A 46 -8.43 -10.30 -2.79
N THR A 47 -7.94 -11.53 -2.66
CA THR A 47 -8.81 -12.70 -2.49
C THR A 47 -8.51 -13.36 -1.16
N LEU A 48 -9.58 -13.61 -0.39
CA LEU A 48 -9.56 -14.44 0.81
C LEU A 48 -10.34 -15.71 0.51
N PRO A 49 -9.67 -16.85 0.27
CA PRO A 49 -10.34 -18.09 -0.06
C PRO A 49 -11.01 -18.71 1.18
N ASP A 50 -12.02 -19.56 0.95
CA ASP A 50 -12.57 -20.44 1.99
C ASP A 50 -13.01 -19.73 3.29
N VAL A 51 -13.78 -18.64 3.19
CA VAL A 51 -14.22 -17.88 4.39
C VAL A 51 -15.25 -18.70 5.19
N ARG A 52 -14.82 -19.28 6.31
CA ARG A 52 -15.66 -20.13 7.19
C ARG A 52 -16.03 -19.46 8.52
N THR A 53 -15.22 -18.50 8.94
CA THR A 53 -15.36 -17.68 10.14
C THR A 53 -15.23 -16.21 9.79
N PRO A 54 -15.75 -15.28 10.62
CA PRO A 54 -15.50 -13.86 10.43
C PRO A 54 -14.01 -13.57 10.30
N ALA A 55 -13.65 -12.77 9.30
CA ALA A 55 -12.28 -12.35 9.02
C ALA A 55 -12.27 -10.86 8.70
N THR A 56 -11.20 -10.18 9.10
CA THR A 56 -11.02 -8.74 8.86
C THR A 56 -9.96 -8.55 7.78
N VAL A 57 -10.34 -7.85 6.72
CA VAL A 57 -9.42 -7.40 5.67
C VAL A 57 -9.23 -5.90 5.82
N SER A 58 -7.99 -5.42 5.72
CA SER A 58 -7.70 -3.98 5.67
C SER A 58 -6.84 -3.64 4.47
N ALA A 59 -7.11 -2.49 3.86
CA ALA A 59 -6.35 -1.94 2.75
C ALA A 59 -5.58 -0.72 3.24
N THR A 60 -4.27 -0.69 3.01
CA THR A 60 -3.42 0.45 3.35
C THR A 60 -3.19 1.25 2.09
N VAL A 61 -3.56 2.53 2.13
CA VAL A 61 -3.44 3.46 1.01
C VAL A 61 -2.50 4.58 1.43
N VAL A 62 -1.59 4.97 0.53
CA VAL A 62 -0.56 5.99 0.79
C VAL A 62 -0.58 7.05 -0.30
N PRO A 63 -0.15 8.30 -0.02
CA PRO A 63 -0.04 9.33 -1.04
C PRO A 63 0.94 8.93 -2.14
N VAL A 64 0.67 9.36 -3.37
CA VAL A 64 1.62 9.28 -4.48
C VAL A 64 2.80 10.23 -4.18
N PRO A 65 4.06 9.76 -4.26
CA PRO A 65 5.22 10.62 -4.06
C PRO A 65 5.22 11.79 -5.04
N ALA A 66 5.47 13.00 -4.55
CA ALA A 66 5.70 14.15 -5.43
C ALA A 66 6.94 13.89 -6.30
N PRO A 67 6.94 14.32 -7.58
CA PRO A 67 8.14 14.30 -8.39
C PRO A 67 9.26 15.06 -7.68
N VAL A 68 10.41 14.42 -7.50
CA VAL A 68 11.61 15.17 -7.07
C VAL A 68 12.02 16.11 -8.20
N PRO A 69 12.28 17.39 -7.92
CA PRO A 69 12.81 18.28 -8.94
C PRO A 69 14.21 17.80 -9.33
N SER A 70 14.37 17.28 -10.54
CA SER A 70 15.69 17.02 -11.10
C SER A 70 16.32 18.37 -11.45
N LEU A 71 17.49 18.67 -10.88
CA LEU A 71 18.30 19.77 -11.38
C LEU A 71 18.66 19.44 -12.84
N GLY A 72 18.36 20.36 -13.75
CA GLY A 72 18.73 20.20 -15.16
C GLY A 72 20.23 19.98 -15.30
N SER A 73 20.66 19.29 -16.36
CA SER A 73 22.06 18.92 -16.58
C SER A 73 23.03 20.10 -16.41
N GLY A 74 22.65 21.31 -16.84
CA GLY A 74 23.48 22.51 -16.66
C GLY A 74 23.74 22.93 -15.21
N ALA A 75 22.80 22.71 -14.29
CA ALA A 75 22.97 23.00 -12.88
C ALA A 75 23.88 21.97 -12.18
N LEU A 76 23.84 20.71 -12.63
CA LEU A 76 24.80 19.67 -12.21
C LEU A 76 26.22 20.01 -12.71
N THR A 77 26.36 20.50 -13.94
CA THR A 77 27.67 20.92 -14.47
C THR A 77 28.24 22.11 -13.71
N LEU A 78 27.42 23.09 -13.33
CA LEU A 78 27.86 24.24 -12.51
C LEU A 78 28.29 23.79 -11.10
N LEU A 79 27.57 22.86 -10.48
CA LEU A 79 27.96 22.27 -9.19
C LEU A 79 29.32 21.53 -9.29
N GLY A 80 29.54 20.82 -10.40
CA GLY A 80 30.79 20.11 -10.68
C GLY A 80 31.97 21.03 -11.03
N LEU A 81 31.73 22.11 -11.80
CA LEU A 81 32.77 23.10 -12.11
C LEU A 81 33.17 23.96 -10.90
N GLY A 82 32.28 24.12 -9.91
CA GLY A 82 32.60 24.77 -8.64
C GLY A 82 33.70 24.07 -7.83
N ALA A 83 33.91 22.76 -8.03
CA ALA A 83 34.94 21.98 -7.33
C ALA A 83 36.35 22.16 -7.92
N ALA A 84 36.51 22.82 -9.08
CA ALA A 84 37.83 23.08 -9.66
C ALA A 84 38.51 24.35 -9.11
N GLY A 85 37.80 25.18 -8.32
CA GLY A 85 38.29 26.48 -7.84
C GLY A 85 38.35 26.68 -6.33
N LEU A 86 37.85 25.75 -5.52
CA LEU A 86 37.99 25.76 -4.06
C LEU A 86 38.70 24.47 -3.67
N GLY A 87 39.89 24.58 -3.09
CA GLY A 87 40.69 23.46 -2.67
C GLY A 87 39.87 22.43 -1.88
N VAL A 88 40.15 21.15 -2.15
CA VAL A 88 39.84 19.97 -1.36
C VAL A 88 39.35 20.33 0.06
N VAL A 89 38.03 20.27 0.30
CA VAL A 89 37.57 20.08 1.67
C VAL A 89 37.75 18.60 1.94
N SER A 90 38.75 18.24 2.74
CA SER A 90 38.90 16.87 3.23
C SER A 90 37.65 16.52 4.01
N GLN A 91 36.82 15.65 3.45
CA GLN A 91 35.69 15.07 4.16
C GLN A 91 36.26 13.95 5.04
N GLU A 92 36.69 14.31 6.25
CA GLU A 92 37.06 13.32 7.25
C GLU A 92 35.77 12.58 7.66
N VAL A 93 35.64 11.34 7.20
CA VAL A 93 34.56 10.43 7.61
C VAL A 93 34.79 10.08 9.08
N VAL A 94 34.23 10.88 9.98
CA VAL A 94 34.18 10.56 11.42
C VAL A 94 33.35 9.28 11.58
N HIS A 95 34.03 8.18 11.88
CA HIS A 95 33.40 6.96 12.33
C HIS A 95 32.98 7.14 13.80
N PRO A 96 31.67 7.11 14.13
CA PRO A 96 31.27 7.02 15.53
C PRO A 96 31.69 5.65 16.07
N ARG A 97 32.48 5.67 17.16
CA ARG A 97 32.76 4.51 18.00
C ARG A 97 31.52 4.10 18.79
#